data_AF-A0A2V8BB45-F1
#
_entry.id   AF-A0A2V8BB45-F1
#
_cell.length_a   1.000
_cell.length_b   1.000
_cell.length_c   1.000
_cell.angle_alpha   90.00
_cell.angle_beta   90.00
_cell.angle_gamma   90.00
#
_symmetry.space_group_name_H-M   'P 1'
#
loop_
_entity.id
_entity.type
_entity.pdbx_description
1 polymer ?
#
loop_
_entity_poly.entity_id
_entity_poly.type
_entity_poly.pdbx_seq_one_letter_code
_entity_poly.pdbx_strand_id
1 'polypeptide(L)'
;MWASGNDADRFDIFYSDAAGSARTMRVDGAGRILRDVAADALVSGGGIFNTLSTIHENLFAGDTGAWIIGLSGLVLLGNLAFGLRLAWPRKGMWKRSMLAAPRGPTAGRLQGWHRLLGLWLALPAAAVVAAGVLLAFEDGVEEVLHAVIAPPAAHVRLGSAAAGAQKRVGPGTALALALREYPGATLSALAFPSGGEPWYRIRLRARGEMTRIWGATTLFVSQANGEIVGGRGSIRPLARRFVDALYPVHTGQIGGIAGRCLVGVIGILLVAMIALGTGLWLARRGPERASARADSAPQASKGAP
;
A
#
# COMPACT_ATOMS: atom_id res chain seq x y z
N MET A 1 -12.12 1.16 16.03
CA MET A 1 -11.63 2.55 16.21
C MET A 1 -10.18 2.60 15.80
N TRP A 2 -9.78 3.63 15.06
CA TRP A 2 -8.42 3.85 14.58
C TRP A 2 -7.96 5.25 14.94
N ALA A 3 -6.69 5.45 15.26
CA ALA A 3 -6.12 6.80 15.30
C ALA A 3 -6.22 7.44 13.91
N SER A 4 -6.29 8.76 13.84
CA SER A 4 -6.46 9.46 12.56
C SER A 4 -5.23 10.30 12.26
N GLY A 5 -4.41 9.81 11.32
CA GLY A 5 -3.20 10.51 10.91
C GLY A 5 -2.09 10.45 11.96
N ASN A 6 -1.36 11.56 12.10
CA ASN A 6 -0.20 11.67 12.99
C ASN A 6 -0.53 12.38 14.32
N ASP A 7 -1.77 12.86 14.47
CA ASP A 7 -2.25 13.57 15.64
C ASP A 7 -2.74 12.56 16.68
N ALA A 8 -2.12 12.57 17.87
CA ALA A 8 -2.37 11.57 18.91
C ALA A 8 -3.75 11.69 19.57
N ASP A 9 -4.49 12.75 19.27
CA ASP A 9 -5.79 13.09 19.86
C ASP A 9 -6.96 12.92 18.88
N ARG A 10 -6.75 12.36 17.69
CA ARG A 10 -7.83 12.18 16.71
C ARG A 10 -8.08 10.73 16.43
N PHE A 11 -9.35 10.33 16.41
CA PHE A 11 -9.74 8.95 16.20
C PHE A 11 -10.94 8.83 15.26
N ASP A 12 -10.85 7.88 14.34
CA ASP A 12 -11.93 7.47 13.45
C ASP A 12 -12.63 6.21 14.01
N ILE A 13 -13.93 6.33 14.24
CA ILE A 13 -14.82 5.27 14.73
C ILE A 13 -15.69 4.84 13.57
N PHE A 14 -15.56 3.56 13.21
CA PHE A 14 -16.38 2.91 12.20
C PHE A 14 -17.56 2.23 12.88
N TYR A 15 -18.78 2.55 12.45
CA TYR A 15 -20.02 2.02 13.02
C TYR A 15 -21.11 1.92 11.95
N SER A 16 -22.15 1.13 12.23
CA SER A 16 -23.38 1.12 11.42
C SER A 16 -24.43 1.97 12.12
N ASP A 17 -25.12 2.82 11.38
CA ASP A 17 -26.28 3.54 11.92
C ASP A 17 -27.50 2.62 12.11
N ALA A 18 -28.58 3.17 12.64
CA ALA A 18 -29.82 2.44 12.86
C ALA A 18 -30.45 1.88 11.56
N ALA A 19 -30.10 2.43 10.40
CA ALA A 19 -30.51 1.94 9.09
C ALA A 19 -29.54 0.88 8.52
N GLY A 20 -28.48 0.52 9.26
CA GLY A 20 -27.46 -0.44 8.85
C GLY A 20 -26.40 0.15 7.92
N SER A 21 -26.43 1.45 7.63
CA SER A 21 -25.46 2.09 6.74
C SER A 21 -24.12 2.29 7.45
N ALA A 22 -23.02 1.97 6.77
CA ALA A 22 -21.68 2.14 7.32
C ALA A 22 -21.31 3.62 7.39
N ARG A 23 -20.82 4.05 8.54
CA ARG A 23 -20.45 5.43 8.85
C ARG A 23 -19.09 5.50 9.53
N THR A 24 -18.43 6.64 9.33
CA THR A 24 -17.16 6.97 9.97
C THR A 24 -17.31 8.28 10.72
N MET A 25 -17.18 8.19 12.05
CA MET A 25 -17.20 9.34 12.95
C MET A 25 -15.79 9.65 13.44
N ARG A 26 -15.32 10.87 13.20
CA ARG A 26 -14.07 11.38 13.77
C ARG A 26 -14.34 12.10 15.07
N VAL A 27 -13.62 11.72 16.11
CA VAL A 27 -13.68 12.33 17.44
C VAL A 27 -12.30 12.81 17.87
N ASP A 28 -12.25 13.84 18.71
CA ASP A 28 -11.03 14.25 19.41
C ASP A 28 -10.83 13.47 20.74
N GLY A 29 -9.70 13.70 21.41
CA GLY A 29 -9.35 13.04 22.67
C GLY A 29 -10.26 13.42 23.84
N ALA A 30 -11.04 14.50 23.72
CA ALA A 30 -12.06 14.89 24.68
C ALA A 30 -13.44 14.27 24.38
N GLY A 31 -13.55 13.52 23.27
CA GLY A 31 -14.80 12.90 22.82
C GLY A 31 -15.71 13.83 22.03
N ARG A 32 -15.23 15.02 21.62
CA ARG A 32 -16.00 15.91 20.74
C ARG A 32 -16.01 15.34 19.33
N ILE A 33 -17.19 15.27 18.73
CA ILE A 33 -17.35 14.85 17.33
C ILE A 33 -16.84 15.98 16.44
N LEU A 34 -15.78 15.69 15.67
CA LEU A 34 -15.20 16.59 14.68
C LEU A 34 -15.85 16.38 13.30
N ARG A 35 -16.28 15.15 13.00
CA ARG A 35 -16.91 14.79 11.73
C ARG A 35 -17.73 13.52 11.88
N ASP A 36 -18.82 13.40 11.13
CA ASP A 36 -19.60 12.18 10.97
C ASP A 36 -20.08 12.10 9.51
N VAL A 37 -19.62 11.10 8.77
CA VAL A 37 -19.94 10.93 7.35
C VAL A 37 -20.21 9.46 7.01
N ALA A 38 -20.95 9.24 5.93
CA ALA A 38 -21.09 7.92 5.34
C ALA A 38 -19.71 7.38 4.91
N ALA A 39 -19.47 6.09 5.11
CA ALA A 39 -18.18 5.45 4.85
C ALA A 39 -17.77 5.48 3.37
N ASP A 40 -18.74 5.67 2.48
CA ASP A 40 -18.61 5.75 1.02
C ASP A 40 -18.51 7.19 0.49
N ALA A 41 -18.37 8.20 1.35
CA ALA A 41 -18.24 9.59 0.90
C ALA A 41 -16.91 9.79 0.12
N LEU A 42 -17.00 9.69 -1.22
CA LEU A 42 -15.86 9.62 -2.14
C LEU A 42 -14.99 10.90 -2.15
N VAL A 43 -15.56 12.10 -2.26
CA VAL A 43 -14.77 13.29 -2.63
C VAL A 43 -14.75 14.40 -1.56
N SER A 44 -15.68 14.42 -0.60
CA SER A 44 -15.77 15.50 0.39
C SER A 44 -14.95 15.23 1.67
N GLY A 45 -14.39 16.31 2.24
CA GLY A 45 -13.78 16.31 3.59
C GLY A 45 -12.46 15.56 3.78
N GLY A 46 -11.71 15.24 2.71
CA GLY A 46 -10.45 14.47 2.80
C GLY A 46 -10.52 13.05 2.26
N GLY A 47 -11.64 12.69 1.60
CA GLY A 47 -11.85 11.39 0.95
C GLY A 47 -10.97 11.15 -0.28
N ILE A 48 -10.37 12.19 -0.89
CA ILE A 48 -9.56 12.04 -2.11
C ILE A 48 -8.42 11.03 -1.97
N PHE A 49 -7.73 11.00 -0.81
CA PHE A 49 -6.69 10.02 -0.56
C PHE A 49 -7.25 8.61 -0.41
N ASN A 50 -8.42 8.47 0.22
CA ASN A 50 -9.12 7.20 0.31
C ASN A 50 -9.53 6.70 -1.08
N THR A 51 -10.13 7.56 -1.90
CA THR A 51 -10.46 7.26 -3.31
C THR A 51 -9.23 6.82 -4.10
N LEU A 52 -8.13 7.57 -4.00
CA LEU A 52 -6.89 7.22 -4.70
C LEU A 52 -6.33 5.87 -4.22
N SER A 53 -6.36 5.62 -2.90
CA SER A 53 -6.00 4.33 -2.32
C SER A 53 -6.91 3.22 -2.82
N THR A 54 -8.23 3.39 -2.81
CA THR A 54 -9.17 2.38 -3.30
C THR A 54 -8.96 2.09 -4.79
N ILE A 55 -8.74 3.11 -5.61
CA ILE A 55 -8.38 2.91 -7.03
C ILE A 55 -7.08 2.11 -7.14
N HIS A 56 -6.06 2.49 -6.38
CA HIS A 56 -4.73 1.88 -6.45
C HIS A 56 -4.72 0.43 -5.94
N GLU A 57 -5.52 0.12 -4.93
CA GLU A 57 -5.60 -1.18 -4.28
C GLU A 57 -6.51 -2.13 -5.04
N ASN A 58 -7.66 -1.65 -5.55
CA ASN A 58 -8.68 -2.52 -6.11
C ASN A 58 -9.53 -1.92 -7.25
N LEU A 59 -9.19 -0.76 -7.80
CA LEU A 59 -9.92 -0.15 -8.92
C LEU A 59 -11.44 0.03 -8.70
N PHE A 60 -11.90 0.08 -7.43
CA PHE A 60 -13.33 0.01 -7.06
C PHE A 60 -14.05 -1.28 -7.47
N ALA A 61 -13.31 -2.33 -7.82
CA ALA A 61 -13.85 -3.63 -8.24
C ALA A 61 -13.65 -4.73 -7.17
N GLY A 62 -13.44 -4.34 -5.92
CA GLY A 62 -13.26 -5.26 -4.78
C GLY A 62 -12.16 -6.29 -5.05
N ASP A 63 -12.40 -7.54 -4.67
CA ASP A 63 -11.41 -8.63 -4.80
C ASP A 63 -10.94 -8.82 -6.24
N THR A 64 -11.83 -8.67 -7.23
CA THR A 64 -11.45 -8.81 -8.65
C THR A 64 -10.44 -7.74 -9.05
N GLY A 65 -10.66 -6.50 -8.62
CA GLY A 65 -9.71 -5.42 -8.91
C GLY A 65 -8.40 -5.57 -8.16
N ALA A 66 -8.41 -6.09 -6.94
CA ALA A 66 -7.18 -6.41 -6.20
C ALA A 66 -6.33 -7.45 -6.94
N TRP A 67 -6.96 -8.51 -7.49
CA TRP A 67 -6.27 -9.48 -8.35
C TRP A 67 -5.69 -8.86 -9.62
N ILE A 68 -6.44 -7.97 -10.29
CA ILE A 68 -5.96 -7.26 -11.49
C ILE A 68 -4.73 -6.42 -11.15
N ILE A 69 -4.77 -5.65 -10.06
CA ILE A 69 -3.64 -4.82 -9.61
C ILE A 69 -2.43 -5.70 -9.28
N GLY A 70 -2.61 -6.75 -8.46
CA GLY A 70 -1.53 -7.66 -8.07
C GLY A 70 -0.85 -8.32 -9.27
N LEU A 71 -1.64 -8.84 -10.23
CA LEU A 71 -1.12 -9.47 -11.43
C LEU A 71 -0.46 -8.45 -12.37
N SER A 72 -1.00 -7.23 -12.49
CA SER A 72 -0.39 -6.15 -13.27
C SER A 72 0.98 -5.75 -12.69
N GLY A 73 1.13 -5.77 -11.37
CA GLY A 73 2.39 -5.55 -10.68
C GLY A 73 3.43 -6.62 -11.02
N LEU A 74 3.03 -7.89 -11.09
CA LEU A 74 3.91 -8.99 -11.53
C LEU A 74 4.38 -8.80 -12.99
N VAL A 75 3.47 -8.43 -13.89
CA VAL A 75 3.81 -8.09 -15.27
C VAL A 75 4.78 -6.90 -15.33
N LEU A 76 4.57 -5.87 -14.49
CA LEU A 76 5.47 -4.73 -14.39
C LEU A 76 6.87 -5.13 -13.90
N LEU A 77 6.99 -6.01 -12.91
CA LEU A 77 8.28 -6.56 -12.47
C LEU A 77 8.99 -7.30 -13.61
N GLY A 78 8.26 -8.11 -14.36
CA GLY A 78 8.78 -8.75 -15.57
C GLY A 78 9.30 -7.72 -16.57
N ASN A 79 8.50 -6.70 -16.89
CA ASN A 79 8.90 -5.61 -17.79
C ASN A 79 10.14 -4.84 -17.30
N LEU A 80 10.27 -4.60 -16.00
CA LEU A 80 11.47 -3.97 -15.43
C LEU A 80 12.69 -4.87 -15.59
N ALA A 81 12.57 -6.18 -15.34
CA ALA A 81 13.66 -7.14 -15.51
C ALA A 81 14.10 -7.26 -16.98
N PHE A 82 13.15 -7.39 -17.91
CA PHE A 82 13.44 -7.41 -19.34
C PHE A 82 14.03 -6.06 -19.79
N GLY A 83 13.43 -4.95 -19.39
CA GLY A 83 13.90 -3.60 -19.71
C GLY A 83 15.33 -3.38 -19.25
N LEU A 84 15.68 -3.77 -18.02
CA LEU A 84 17.03 -3.67 -17.47
C LEU A 84 18.02 -4.54 -18.25
N ARG A 85 17.64 -5.79 -18.56
CA ARG A 85 18.46 -6.72 -19.35
C ARG A 85 18.73 -6.17 -20.76
N LEU A 86 17.72 -5.65 -21.45
CA LEU A 86 17.87 -5.07 -22.80
C LEU A 86 18.62 -3.73 -22.77
N ALA A 87 18.40 -2.91 -21.74
CA ALA A 87 19.03 -1.62 -21.60
C ALA A 87 20.49 -1.71 -21.12
N TRP A 88 20.92 -2.88 -20.62
CA TRP A 88 22.23 -3.07 -20.01
C TRP A 88 23.36 -2.60 -20.95
N PRO A 89 24.26 -1.73 -20.48
CA PRO A 89 25.33 -1.20 -21.31
C PRO A 89 26.34 -2.29 -21.67
N ARG A 90 26.83 -2.28 -22.92
CA ARG A 90 28.00 -3.06 -23.31
C ARG A 90 29.24 -2.57 -22.54
N LYS A 91 30.19 -3.46 -22.29
CA LYS A 91 31.47 -3.13 -21.62
C LYS A 91 32.09 -1.87 -22.26
N GLY A 92 32.47 -0.89 -21.43
CA GLY A 92 33.06 0.38 -21.88
C GLY A 92 32.07 1.52 -22.21
N MET A 93 30.76 1.28 -22.34
CA MET A 93 29.79 2.33 -22.68
C MET A 93 28.99 2.90 -21.49
N TRP A 94 29.35 2.53 -20.26
CA TRP A 94 28.59 2.87 -19.04
C TRP A 94 28.36 4.37 -18.88
N LYS A 95 29.42 5.20 -18.99
CA LYS A 95 29.30 6.66 -18.89
C LYS A 95 28.34 7.24 -19.93
N ARG A 96 28.38 6.72 -21.17
CA ARG A 96 27.50 7.19 -22.25
C ARG A 96 26.05 6.75 -22.03
N SER A 97 25.82 5.55 -21.51
CA SER A 97 24.46 5.04 -21.25
C SER A 97 23.80 5.62 -19.99
N MET A 98 24.59 6.12 -19.03
CA MET A 98 24.08 6.66 -17.76
C MET A 98 24.08 8.19 -17.66
N LEU A 99 24.91 8.89 -18.44
CA LEU A 99 25.11 10.35 -18.28
C LEU A 99 24.88 11.15 -19.57
N ALA A 100 24.84 10.51 -20.74
CA ALA A 100 24.67 11.24 -21.99
C ALA A 100 23.19 11.54 -22.25
N ALA A 101 22.85 12.83 -22.34
CA ALA A 101 21.54 13.27 -22.78
C ALA A 101 21.24 12.74 -24.20
N PRO A 102 20.09 12.08 -24.42
CA PRO A 102 19.67 11.61 -25.73
C PRO A 102 19.55 12.75 -26.74
N ARG A 103 20.07 12.54 -27.96
CA ARG A 103 20.02 13.49 -29.08
C ARG A 103 19.57 12.78 -30.36
N GLY A 104 19.05 13.54 -31.31
CA GLY A 104 18.61 13.04 -32.62
C GLY A 104 17.11 13.21 -32.88
N PRO A 105 16.56 12.52 -33.91
CA PRO A 105 15.15 12.61 -34.29
C PRO A 105 14.23 12.16 -33.15
N THR A 106 12.97 12.61 -33.18
CA THR A 106 12.00 12.46 -32.07
C THR A 106 11.94 11.05 -31.50
N ALA A 107 11.83 10.02 -32.35
CA ALA A 107 11.81 8.62 -31.93
C ALA A 107 13.12 8.18 -31.23
N GLY A 108 14.28 8.61 -31.74
CA GLY A 108 15.59 8.31 -31.13
C GLY A 108 15.77 9.00 -29.77
N ARG A 109 15.29 10.24 -29.64
CA ARG A 109 15.32 10.99 -28.38
C ARG A 109 14.40 10.37 -27.32
N LEU A 110 13.17 10.00 -27.68
CA LEU A 110 12.23 9.30 -26.79
C LEU A 110 12.79 7.96 -26.32
N GLN A 111 13.33 7.16 -27.25
CA GLN A 111 13.96 5.89 -26.90
C GLN A 111 15.16 6.08 -25.97
N GLY A 112 16.01 7.08 -26.23
CA GLY A 112 17.15 7.35 -25.37
C GLY A 112 16.73 7.78 -23.96
N TRP A 113 15.70 8.63 -23.83
CA TRP A 113 15.20 9.07 -22.51
C TRP A 113 14.55 7.91 -21.76
N HIS A 114 13.74 7.09 -22.45
CA HIS A 114 13.14 5.90 -21.88
C HIS A 114 14.21 4.93 -21.35
N ARG A 115 15.27 4.69 -22.13
CA ARG A 115 16.38 3.81 -21.71
C ARG A 115 17.18 4.38 -20.55
N LEU A 116 17.52 5.67 -20.59
CA LEU A 116 18.31 6.34 -19.55
C LEU A 116 17.57 6.34 -18.22
N LEU A 117 16.32 6.83 -18.21
CA LEU A 117 15.50 6.88 -17.01
C LEU A 117 15.17 5.47 -16.51
N GLY A 118 14.87 4.54 -17.42
CA GLY A 118 14.63 3.14 -17.07
C GLY A 118 15.82 2.50 -16.35
N LEU A 119 17.06 2.80 -16.75
CA LEU A 119 18.26 2.25 -16.10
C LEU A 119 18.42 2.75 -14.65
N TRP A 120 18.15 4.03 -14.39
CA TRP A 120 18.20 4.60 -13.05
C TRP A 120 17.02 4.18 -12.18
N LEU A 121 15.84 4.03 -12.79
CA LEU A 121 14.59 3.73 -12.11
C LEU A 121 14.40 2.23 -11.84
N ALA A 122 14.99 1.34 -12.64
CA ALA A 122 14.67 -0.09 -12.62
C ALA A 122 14.80 -0.72 -11.23
N LEU A 123 15.93 -0.53 -10.55
CA LEU A 123 16.18 -1.08 -9.21
C LEU A 123 15.24 -0.49 -8.14
N PRO A 124 15.17 0.84 -7.94
CA PRO A 124 14.29 1.40 -6.91
C PRO A 124 12.80 1.12 -7.20
N ALA A 125 12.37 1.17 -8.46
CA ALA A 125 11.01 0.79 -8.83
C ALA A 125 10.73 -0.69 -8.60
N ALA A 126 11.67 -1.60 -8.92
CA ALA A 126 11.49 -3.01 -8.66
C ALA A 126 11.29 -3.30 -7.17
N ALA A 127 12.04 -2.64 -6.27
CA ALA A 127 11.87 -2.80 -4.84
C ALA A 127 10.48 -2.34 -4.36
N VAL A 128 10.01 -1.17 -4.81
CA VAL A 128 8.70 -0.61 -4.44
C VAL A 128 7.56 -1.45 -5.00
N VAL A 129 7.64 -1.85 -6.28
CA VAL A 129 6.61 -2.66 -6.95
C VAL A 129 6.57 -4.06 -6.35
N ALA A 130 7.71 -4.68 -6.06
CA ALA A 130 7.75 -6.00 -5.41
C ALA A 130 7.10 -5.96 -4.02
N ALA A 131 7.39 -4.92 -3.23
CA ALA A 131 6.71 -4.73 -1.95
C ALA A 131 5.19 -4.56 -2.12
N GLY A 132 4.75 -3.82 -3.14
CA GLY A 132 3.32 -3.65 -3.45
C GLY A 132 2.63 -4.94 -3.89
N VAL A 133 3.28 -5.74 -4.73
CA VAL A 133 2.77 -7.06 -5.15
C VAL A 133 2.64 -8.01 -3.96
N LEU A 134 3.65 -8.04 -3.09
CA LEU A 134 3.60 -8.89 -1.90
C LEU A 134 2.49 -8.44 -0.92
N LEU A 135 2.19 -7.14 -0.85
CA LEU A 135 1.05 -6.62 -0.08
C LEU A 135 -0.30 -7.01 -0.71
N ALA A 136 -0.41 -6.97 -2.04
CA ALA A 136 -1.62 -7.40 -2.74
C ALA A 136 -1.97 -8.88 -2.49
N PHE A 137 -0.96 -9.68 -2.11
CA PHE A 137 -1.10 -11.10 -1.77
C PHE A 137 -0.67 -11.39 -0.32
N GLU A 138 -0.81 -10.42 0.60
CA GLU A 138 -0.27 -10.50 1.97
C GLU A 138 -0.72 -11.78 2.70
N ASP A 139 -2.00 -12.15 2.62
CA ASP A 139 -2.53 -13.35 3.28
C ASP A 139 -1.79 -14.63 2.85
N GLY A 140 -1.58 -14.80 1.54
CA GLY A 140 -0.84 -15.94 1.00
C GLY A 140 0.65 -15.89 1.36
N VAL A 141 1.24 -14.69 1.42
CA VAL A 141 2.63 -14.50 1.88
C VAL A 141 2.76 -14.85 3.37
N GLU A 142 1.82 -14.42 4.20
CA GLU A 142 1.80 -14.75 5.63
C GLU A 142 1.65 -16.26 5.87
N GLU A 143 0.81 -16.93 5.09
CA GLU A 143 0.62 -18.37 5.17
C GLU A 143 1.90 -19.14 4.79
N VAL A 144 2.48 -18.83 3.63
CA VAL A 144 3.69 -19.49 3.11
C VAL A 144 4.89 -19.27 4.03
N LEU A 145 5.01 -18.09 4.64
CA LEU A 145 6.12 -17.75 5.53
C LEU A 145 5.85 -18.12 6.99
N HIS A 146 4.70 -18.70 7.32
CA HIS A 146 4.24 -18.94 8.69
C HIS A 146 4.34 -17.68 9.57
N ALA A 147 3.97 -16.53 9.00
CA ALA A 147 4.05 -15.20 9.63
C ALA A 147 2.70 -14.70 10.17
N VAL A 148 1.64 -15.51 10.08
CA VAL A 148 0.29 -15.19 10.58
C VAL A 148 0.36 -14.89 12.08
N ILE A 149 -0.13 -13.72 12.50
CA ILE A 149 -0.43 -13.49 13.92
C ILE A 149 -1.76 -14.17 14.19
N ALA A 150 -1.69 -15.43 14.63
CA ALA A 150 -2.88 -16.11 15.10
C ALA A 150 -3.44 -15.35 16.31
N PRO A 151 -4.74 -14.96 16.30
CA PRO A 151 -5.37 -14.52 17.52
C PRO A 151 -5.20 -15.62 18.58
N PRO A 152 -5.02 -15.27 19.87
CA PRO A 152 -5.00 -16.26 20.92
C PRO A 152 -6.26 -17.11 20.79
N ALA A 153 -6.14 -18.43 20.92
CA ALA A 153 -7.28 -19.29 20.69
C ALA A 153 -8.43 -18.89 21.64
N ALA A 154 -9.67 -18.87 21.16
CA ALA A 154 -10.85 -18.42 21.94
C ALA A 154 -11.01 -19.16 23.29
N HIS A 155 -10.40 -20.34 23.40
CA HIS A 155 -10.37 -21.20 24.57
C HIS A 155 -9.14 -20.99 25.47
N VAL A 156 -8.26 -20.02 25.21
CA VAL A 156 -7.20 -19.57 26.15
C VAL A 156 -7.90 -18.86 27.31
N ARG A 157 -8.43 -19.72 28.17
CA ARG A 157 -8.85 -19.54 29.56
C ARG A 157 -9.52 -18.21 29.86
N LEU A 158 -10.84 -18.18 29.65
CA LEU A 158 -11.71 -17.84 30.77
C LEU A 158 -11.31 -18.77 31.92
N GLY A 159 -10.30 -18.38 32.71
CA GLY A 159 -9.98 -19.07 33.95
C GLY A 159 -11.22 -19.01 34.81
N SER A 160 -11.98 -20.12 34.84
CA SER A 160 -13.12 -20.39 35.74
C SER A 160 -13.70 -19.15 36.42
N ALA A 161 -14.24 -18.20 35.66
CA ALA A 161 -15.10 -17.17 36.22
C ALA A 161 -16.49 -17.78 36.25
N ALA A 162 -16.70 -18.60 37.28
CA ALA A 162 -18.01 -19.06 37.69
C ALA A 162 -18.97 -17.88 37.76
N ALA A 163 -20.22 -18.16 37.37
CA ALA A 163 -21.44 -17.47 37.76
C ALA A 163 -21.25 -16.29 38.73
N GLY A 164 -21.40 -15.07 38.21
CA GLY A 164 -21.46 -13.86 39.03
C GLY A 164 -21.16 -12.64 38.19
N ALA A 165 -21.90 -11.56 38.42
CA ALA A 165 -21.81 -10.28 37.71
C ALA A 165 -20.46 -9.57 37.96
N GLN A 166 -19.34 -10.18 37.55
CA GLN A 166 -18.06 -9.50 37.50
C GLN A 166 -18.13 -8.42 36.43
N LYS A 167 -17.89 -7.18 36.86
CA LYS A 167 -17.90 -5.98 36.05
C LYS A 167 -16.87 -6.16 34.93
N ARG A 168 -17.36 -6.45 33.71
CA ARG A 168 -16.52 -6.59 32.51
C ARG A 168 -15.59 -5.39 32.38
N VAL A 169 -14.35 -5.66 31.99
CA VAL A 169 -13.35 -4.61 31.79
C VAL A 169 -13.80 -3.73 30.63
N GLY A 170 -13.91 -2.43 30.89
CA GLY A 170 -14.24 -1.44 29.87
C GLY A 170 -13.05 -1.17 28.93
N PRO A 171 -13.30 -0.62 27.73
CA PRO A 171 -12.25 -0.34 26.74
C PRO A 171 -11.15 0.59 27.26
N GLY A 172 -11.50 1.59 28.08
CA GLY A 172 -10.52 2.51 28.67
C GLY A 172 -9.55 1.83 29.63
N THR A 173 -10.05 0.91 30.46
CA THR A 173 -9.20 0.11 31.37
C THR A 173 -8.31 -0.84 30.57
N ALA A 174 -8.83 -1.51 29.55
CA ALA A 174 -8.05 -2.39 28.69
C ALA A 174 -6.93 -1.63 27.96
N LEU A 175 -7.22 -0.44 27.43
CA LEU A 175 -6.24 0.45 26.83
C LEU A 175 -5.16 0.90 27.83
N ALA A 176 -5.56 1.29 29.05
CA ALA A 176 -4.63 1.70 30.09
C ALA A 176 -3.68 0.55 30.48
N LEU A 177 -4.18 -0.69 30.54
CA LEU A 177 -3.35 -1.88 30.79
C LEU A 177 -2.34 -2.10 29.65
N ALA A 178 -2.76 -1.99 28.40
CA ALA A 178 -1.86 -2.12 27.24
C ALA A 178 -0.78 -1.02 27.19
N LEU A 179 -1.13 0.23 27.51
CA LEU A 179 -0.17 1.34 27.55
C LEU A 179 0.81 1.26 28.73
N ARG A 180 0.41 0.63 29.84
CA ARG A 180 1.33 0.33 30.96
C ARG A 180 2.39 -0.69 30.57
N GLU A 181 2.04 -1.67 29.74
CA GLU A 181 2.98 -2.66 29.21
C GLU A 181 4.00 -2.03 28.24
N TYR A 182 3.57 -1.02 27.47
CA TYR A 182 4.45 -0.27 26.54
C TYR A 182 4.48 1.23 26.88
N PRO A 183 5.22 1.65 27.92
CA PRO A 183 5.33 3.05 28.29
C PRO A 183 5.80 3.93 27.12
N GLY A 184 5.07 5.00 26.84
CA GLY A 184 5.37 5.93 25.76
C GLY A 184 4.94 5.47 24.36
N ALA A 185 4.23 4.34 24.24
CA ALA A 185 3.57 3.97 22.99
C ALA A 185 2.34 4.84 22.71
N THR A 186 1.99 5.01 21.44
CA THR A 186 0.75 5.68 21.03
C THR A 186 -0.27 4.67 20.55
N LEU A 187 -1.56 4.90 20.83
CA LEU A 187 -2.64 4.06 20.30
C LEU A 187 -2.74 4.22 18.78
N SER A 188 -2.82 3.11 18.06
CA SER A 188 -3.03 3.08 16.62
C SER A 188 -4.41 2.55 16.26
N ALA A 189 -4.86 1.48 16.91
CA ALA A 189 -6.18 0.90 16.68
C ALA A 189 -6.70 0.18 17.93
N LEU A 190 -8.02 0.20 18.10
CA LEU A 190 -8.76 -0.55 19.11
C LEU A 190 -9.94 -1.25 18.42
N ALA A 191 -9.94 -2.58 18.45
CA ALA A 191 -11.09 -3.39 18.07
C ALA A 191 -11.80 -3.91 19.32
N PHE A 192 -13.14 -3.86 19.28
CA PHE A 192 -13.99 -4.30 20.38
C PHE A 192 -14.22 -5.82 20.35
N PRO A 193 -14.50 -6.45 21.51
CA PRO A 193 -14.85 -7.86 21.59
C PRO A 193 -16.08 -8.17 20.72
N SER A 194 -16.07 -9.32 20.05
CA SER A 194 -17.18 -9.81 19.20
C SER A 194 -17.53 -11.26 19.54
N GLY A 195 -18.61 -11.78 18.97
CA GLY A 195 -19.06 -13.16 19.21
C GLY A 195 -18.02 -14.19 18.73
N GLY A 196 -17.16 -14.64 19.64
CA GLY A 196 -16.04 -15.55 19.36
C GLY A 196 -14.66 -15.00 19.77
N GLU A 197 -14.55 -13.68 19.98
CA GLU A 197 -13.33 -13.00 20.41
C GLU A 197 -13.60 -12.19 21.70
N PRO A 198 -13.58 -12.81 22.90
CA PRO A 198 -13.89 -12.14 24.16
C PRO A 198 -12.75 -11.22 24.69
N TRP A 199 -12.01 -10.57 23.79
CA TRP A 199 -10.89 -9.68 24.10
C TRP A 199 -10.94 -8.39 23.29
N TYR A 200 -10.34 -7.33 23.82
CA TYR A 200 -9.99 -6.13 23.07
C TYR A 200 -8.71 -6.39 22.29
N ARG A 201 -8.69 -6.09 20.99
CA ARG A 201 -7.47 -6.09 20.18
C ARG A 201 -6.94 -4.67 20.11
N ILE A 202 -5.77 -4.45 20.68
CA ILE A 202 -5.17 -3.12 20.85
C ILE A 202 -3.88 -3.08 20.04
N ARG A 203 -3.84 -2.24 19.01
CA ARG A 203 -2.63 -1.97 18.22
C ARG A 203 -1.98 -0.69 18.72
N LEU A 204 -0.73 -0.79 19.13
CA LEU A 204 0.10 0.29 19.62
C LEU A 204 1.28 0.53 18.67
N ARG A 205 1.75 1.77 18.63
CA ARG A 205 3.05 2.13 18.06
C ARG A 205 4.05 2.31 19.19
N ALA A 206 4.86 1.28 19.43
CA ALA A 206 5.95 1.34 20.40
C ALA A 206 7.12 2.19 19.87
N ARG A 207 7.94 2.73 20.80
CA ARG A 207 9.11 3.53 20.44
C ARG A 207 10.13 2.67 19.69
N GLY A 208 10.64 3.16 18.56
CA GLY A 208 11.68 2.50 17.77
C GLY A 208 11.17 1.47 16.75
N GLU A 209 9.87 1.31 16.58
CA GLU A 209 9.32 0.45 15.53
C GLU A 209 9.56 1.01 14.12
N MET A 210 9.80 0.11 13.16
CA MET A 210 9.97 0.47 11.74
C MET A 210 8.69 1.10 11.16
N THR A 211 7.52 0.65 11.62
CA THR A 211 6.20 1.15 11.24
C THR A 211 5.87 2.46 11.95
N ARG A 212 6.37 3.57 11.40
CA ARG A 212 6.14 4.94 11.91
C ARG A 212 4.69 5.44 12.08
N ILE A 213 3.69 4.98 11.32
CA ILE A 213 2.30 5.50 11.43
C ILE A 213 1.48 4.63 12.39
N TRP A 214 1.22 3.37 12.02
CA TRP A 214 0.26 2.51 12.75
C TRP A 214 0.91 1.57 13.77
N GLY A 215 2.23 1.57 13.89
CA GLY A 215 2.93 0.60 14.73
C GLY A 215 2.73 -0.84 14.28
N ALA A 216 3.47 -1.76 14.88
CA ALA A 216 3.34 -3.19 14.66
C ALA A 216 2.79 -3.89 15.91
N THR A 217 3.10 -3.39 17.11
CA THR A 217 2.71 -4.04 18.38
C THR A 217 1.20 -4.18 18.50
N THR A 218 0.75 -5.43 18.70
CA THR A 218 -0.66 -5.76 18.92
C THR A 218 -0.75 -6.56 20.22
N LEU A 219 -1.67 -6.17 21.10
CA LEU A 219 -2.01 -6.86 22.34
C LEU A 219 -3.47 -7.31 22.29
N PHE A 220 -3.76 -8.40 22.99
CA PHE A 220 -5.10 -8.91 23.20
C PHE A 220 -5.40 -8.88 24.70
N VAL A 221 -6.40 -8.11 25.12
CA VAL A 221 -6.77 -7.92 26.52
C VAL A 221 -8.15 -8.51 26.77
N SER A 222 -8.24 -9.52 27.64
CA SER A 222 -9.49 -10.20 27.98
C SER A 222 -10.53 -9.22 28.54
N GLN A 223 -11.76 -9.29 28.01
CA GLN A 223 -12.88 -8.49 28.52
C GLN A 223 -13.33 -8.98 29.91
N ALA A 224 -13.11 -10.25 30.23
CA ALA A 224 -13.62 -10.85 31.46
C ALA A 224 -12.85 -10.37 32.70
N ASN A 225 -11.52 -10.35 32.62
CA ASN A 225 -10.63 -10.09 33.77
C ASN A 225 -9.53 -9.05 33.50
N GLY A 226 -9.38 -8.56 32.26
CA GLY A 226 -8.34 -7.59 31.91
C GLY A 226 -6.96 -8.21 31.70
N GLU A 227 -6.85 -9.54 31.69
CA GLU A 227 -5.59 -10.23 31.46
C GLU A 227 -5.11 -10.06 30.00
N ILE A 228 -3.81 -9.86 29.81
CA ILE A 228 -3.20 -9.82 28.48
C ILE A 228 -3.03 -11.27 28.00
N VAL A 229 -3.98 -11.74 27.21
CA VAL A 229 -4.09 -13.13 26.74
C VAL A 229 -3.22 -13.42 25.51
N GLY A 230 -2.65 -12.40 24.90
CA GLY A 230 -1.79 -12.56 23.74
C GLY A 230 -1.18 -11.25 23.26
N GLY A 231 -0.24 -11.36 22.32
CA GLY A 231 0.50 -10.22 21.77
C GLY A 231 1.68 -9.84 22.65
N ARG A 232 2.85 -10.47 22.41
CA ARG A 232 4.11 -10.09 23.05
C ARG A 232 4.99 -9.32 22.07
N GLY A 233 5.80 -8.44 22.63
CA GLY A 233 6.42 -7.29 21.97
C GLY A 233 7.54 -7.57 21.00
N SER A 234 7.94 -6.49 20.31
CA SER A 234 9.18 -6.17 19.57
C SER A 234 9.97 -7.29 18.85
N ILE A 235 10.23 -8.43 19.48
CA ILE A 235 11.00 -9.56 18.94
C ILE A 235 10.05 -10.47 18.18
N ARG A 236 9.82 -10.11 16.92
CA ARG A 236 9.06 -10.91 15.98
C ARG A 236 9.97 -11.88 15.22
N PRO A 237 9.50 -13.08 14.85
CA PRO A 237 10.19 -13.93 13.90
C PRO A 237 10.59 -13.16 12.64
N LEU A 238 11.71 -13.53 12.03
CA LEU A 238 12.22 -12.83 10.84
C LEU A 238 11.16 -12.74 9.71
N ALA A 239 10.41 -13.83 9.51
CA ALA A 239 9.30 -13.88 8.56
C ALA A 239 8.25 -12.79 8.82
N ARG A 240 7.84 -12.62 10.08
CA ARG A 240 6.88 -11.58 10.47
C ARG A 240 7.45 -10.18 10.29
N ARG A 241 8.72 -9.98 10.64
CA ARG A 241 9.40 -8.69 10.42
C ARG A 241 9.48 -8.32 8.95
N PHE A 242 9.64 -9.31 8.07
CA PHE A 242 9.64 -9.12 6.63
C PHE A 242 8.26 -8.65 6.14
N VAL A 243 7.18 -9.35 6.50
CA VAL A 243 5.81 -8.94 6.14
C VAL A 243 5.48 -7.55 6.68
N ASP A 244 5.76 -7.29 7.96
CA ASP A 244 5.54 -5.97 8.57
C ASP A 244 6.35 -4.84 7.91
N ALA A 245 7.44 -5.18 7.20
CA ALA A 245 8.28 -4.22 6.47
C ALA A 245 7.78 -3.91 5.06
N LEU A 246 6.91 -4.73 4.47
CA LEU A 246 6.42 -4.53 3.09
C LEU A 246 5.70 -3.18 2.94
N TYR A 247 4.73 -2.90 3.81
CA TYR A 247 3.98 -1.64 3.80
C TYR A 247 4.88 -0.40 3.96
N PRO A 248 5.77 -0.30 4.97
CA PRO A 248 6.61 0.87 5.13
C PRO A 248 7.72 0.98 4.06
N VAL A 249 8.12 -0.12 3.40
CA VAL A 249 8.98 -0.07 2.20
C VAL A 249 8.19 0.52 1.02
N HIS A 250 7.02 -0.04 0.73
CA HIS A 250 6.19 0.36 -0.42
C HIS A 250 5.77 1.83 -0.32
N THR A 251 5.42 2.30 0.87
CA THR A 251 5.01 3.71 1.12
C THR A 251 6.18 4.66 1.38
N GLY A 252 7.40 4.15 1.51
CA GLY A 252 8.59 4.95 1.83
C GLY A 252 8.66 5.43 3.29
N GLN A 253 7.78 4.93 4.16
CA GLN A 253 7.70 5.30 5.58
C GLN A 253 8.98 4.98 6.36
N ILE A 254 9.77 3.99 5.95
CA ILE A 254 11.07 3.69 6.58
C ILE A 254 11.97 4.93 6.59
N GLY A 255 12.05 5.65 5.47
CA GLY A 255 12.84 6.86 5.30
C GLY A 255 12.17 8.16 5.76
N GLY A 256 11.02 8.07 6.44
CA GLY A 256 10.26 9.26 6.86
C GLY A 256 9.78 10.09 5.68
N ILE A 257 9.93 11.42 5.75
CA ILE A 257 9.49 12.34 4.68
C ILE A 257 10.34 12.12 3.42
N ALA A 258 11.66 11.99 3.55
CA ALA A 258 12.55 11.76 2.41
C ALA A 258 12.19 10.47 1.66
N GLY A 259 11.92 9.38 2.39
CA GLY A 259 11.49 8.12 1.80
C GLY A 259 10.14 8.22 1.08
N ARG A 260 9.16 8.92 1.66
CA ARG A 260 7.87 9.19 1.00
C ARG A 260 8.01 10.02 -0.27
N CYS A 261 8.84 11.07 -0.23
CA CYS A 261 9.15 11.87 -1.41
C CYS A 261 9.83 11.01 -2.49
N LEU A 262 10.77 10.14 -2.11
CA LEU A 262 11.42 9.22 -3.04
C LEU A 262 10.42 8.29 -3.73
N VAL A 263 9.54 7.63 -2.97
CA VAL A 263 8.48 6.77 -3.54
C VAL A 263 7.54 7.58 -4.44
N GLY A 264 7.17 8.80 -4.05
CA GLY A 264 6.37 9.70 -4.89
C GLY A 264 7.06 10.03 -6.22
N VAL A 265 8.36 10.32 -6.19
CA VAL A 265 9.17 10.55 -7.41
C VAL A 265 9.24 9.29 -8.27
N ILE A 266 9.43 8.11 -7.66
CA ILE A 266 9.39 6.82 -8.38
C ILE A 266 8.05 6.65 -9.10
N GLY A 267 6.93 6.92 -8.43
CA GLY A 267 5.59 6.87 -9.02
C GLY A 267 5.44 7.81 -10.22
N ILE A 268 5.87 9.07 -10.09
CA ILE A 268 5.86 10.05 -11.20
C ILE A 268 6.74 9.57 -12.36
N LEU A 269 7.91 9.03 -12.08
CA LEU A 269 8.82 8.52 -13.10
C LEU A 269 8.25 7.29 -13.81
N LEU A 270 7.52 6.40 -13.13
CA LEU A 270 6.81 5.29 -13.75
C LEU A 270 5.72 5.79 -14.72
N VAL A 271 4.95 6.82 -14.33
CA VAL A 271 3.99 7.48 -15.24
C VAL A 271 4.71 8.09 -16.44
N ALA A 272 5.85 8.75 -16.23
CA ALA A 272 6.67 9.26 -17.32
C ALA A 272 7.21 8.14 -18.22
N MET A 273 7.54 6.96 -17.69
CA MET A 273 7.97 5.80 -18.49
C MET A 273 6.85 5.30 -19.41
N ILE A 274 5.60 5.28 -18.92
CA ILE A 274 4.42 4.96 -19.73
C ILE A 274 4.29 5.98 -20.86
N ALA A 275 4.36 7.28 -20.56
CA ALA A 275 4.25 8.34 -21.56
C ALA A 275 5.37 8.26 -22.63
N LEU A 276 6.62 8.02 -22.21
CA LEU A 276 7.75 7.86 -23.12
C LEU A 276 7.62 6.60 -24.00
N GLY A 277 7.17 5.48 -23.42
CA GLY A 277 6.96 4.22 -24.14
C GLY A 277 5.85 4.34 -25.19
N THR A 278 4.70 4.88 -24.81
CA THR A 278 3.57 5.13 -25.72
C THR A 278 3.94 6.14 -26.80
N GLY A 279 4.61 7.23 -26.43
CA GLY A 279 5.10 8.24 -27.38
C GLY A 279 6.07 7.65 -28.40
N LEU A 280 7.00 6.77 -27.96
CA LEU A 280 7.92 6.07 -28.85
C LEU A 280 7.16 5.13 -29.81
N TRP A 281 6.19 4.39 -29.29
CA TRP A 281 5.37 3.48 -30.09
C TRP A 281 4.57 4.23 -31.16
N LEU A 282 3.96 5.37 -30.80
CA LEU A 282 3.27 6.24 -31.77
C LEU A 282 4.24 6.84 -32.80
N ALA A 283 5.40 7.33 -32.36
CA ALA A 283 6.41 7.93 -33.24
C ALA A 283 7.03 6.94 -34.23
N ARG A 284 7.05 5.65 -33.92
CA ARG A 284 7.49 4.58 -34.83
C ARG A 284 6.38 4.10 -35.77
N ARG A 285 5.12 4.38 -35.46
CA ARG A 285 3.95 3.98 -36.27
C ARG A 285 3.61 4.94 -37.42
N GLY A 286 4.18 6.15 -37.44
CA GLY A 286 4.30 6.94 -38.68
C GLY A 286 5.74 6.83 -39.16
N PRO A 287 6.05 6.57 -40.45
CA PRO A 287 5.38 6.93 -41.70
C PRO A 287 4.94 5.75 -42.58
N GLU A 288 4.90 4.51 -42.08
CA GLU A 288 4.50 3.34 -42.89
C GLU A 288 3.08 3.46 -43.48
N ARG A 289 2.18 4.19 -42.82
CA ARG A 289 0.82 4.48 -43.32
C ARG A 289 0.77 5.58 -44.38
N ALA A 290 1.78 6.43 -44.49
CA ALA A 290 1.83 7.50 -45.50
C ALA A 290 2.34 6.97 -46.84
N SER A 291 3.34 6.08 -46.83
CA SER A 291 3.81 5.40 -48.06
C SER A 291 2.80 4.36 -48.56
N ALA A 292 2.16 3.56 -47.68
CA ALA A 292 1.16 2.59 -48.10
C ALA A 292 -0.12 3.21 -48.71
N ARG A 293 -0.45 4.47 -48.38
CA ARG A 293 -1.53 5.24 -49.01
C ARG A 293 -1.13 5.93 -50.32
N ALA A 294 0.16 6.22 -50.52
CA ALA A 294 0.66 6.79 -51.76
C ALA A 294 0.75 5.73 -52.87
N ASP A 295 1.12 4.50 -52.53
CA ASP A 295 1.26 3.38 -53.48
C ASP A 295 -0.09 2.74 -53.90
N SER A 296 -1.18 3.09 -53.22
CA SER A 296 -2.54 2.59 -53.52
C SER A 296 -3.42 3.58 -54.28
N ALA A 297 -2.91 4.76 -54.65
CA ALA A 297 -3.60 5.67 -55.54
C ALA A 297 -3.54 5.12 -56.98
N PRO A 298 -4.68 4.83 -57.63
CA PRO A 298 -4.67 4.32 -59.00
C PRO A 298 -4.05 5.35 -59.93
N GLN A 299 -2.99 4.95 -60.63
CA GLN A 299 -2.42 5.76 -61.72
C GLN A 299 -3.50 5.91 -62.79
N ALA A 300 -4.03 7.13 -62.92
CA ALA A 300 -4.95 7.47 -64.00
C ALA A 300 -4.25 7.18 -65.34
N SER A 301 -4.76 6.19 -66.07
CA SER A 301 -4.27 5.82 -67.39
C SER A 301 -4.42 7.02 -68.32
N LYS A 302 -3.30 7.55 -68.80
CA LYS A 302 -3.30 8.41 -69.99
C LYS A 302 -3.56 7.52 -71.20
N GLY A 303 -4.82 7.36 -71.55
CA GLY A 303 -5.21 6.83 -72.86
C GLY A 303 -4.93 7.87 -73.93
N ALA A 304 -4.05 7.53 -74.87
CA ALA A 304 -3.99 8.11 -76.21
C ALA A 304 -4.22 6.96 -77.20
N PRO A 305 -4.90 7.21 -78.32
CA PRO A 305 -4.15 7.57 -79.52
C PRO A 305 -4.44 8.98 -80.05
#